data_AF-A0A1X1Q7M6-F1
#
_entry.id   AF-A0A1X1Q7M6-F1
#
_cell.length_a   1.000
_cell.length_b   1.000
_cell.length_c   1.000
_cell.angle_alpha   90.00
_cell.angle_beta   90.00
_cell.angle_gamma   90.00
#
_symmetry.space_group_name_H-M   'P 1'
#
loop_
_entity.id
_entity.type
_entity.pdbx_description
1 polymer ?
#
loop_
_entity_poly.entity_id
_entity_poly.type
_entity_poly.pdbx_seq_one_letter_code
_entity_poly.pdbx_strand_id
1 'polypeptide(L)'
;MDYKPIVFDKEYSAFEYGPDDWDPFATTLVFDDNNWMHYKLTADLPTKVYGKIRLKFEYCGSETCHMEITKLQPIYNDARYITVFEFSAELFKKHIIKFMERHISSWDEEYAFSGEKEIVAFYNAVVTAPDTKLLRDWA
;
A
#
# COMPACT_ATOMS: atom_id res chain seq x y z
N MET A 1 -16.24 -1.90 -4.92
CA MET A 1 -16.29 -0.77 -3.97
C MET A 1 -15.60 0.42 -4.62
N ASP A 2 -16.09 1.65 -4.46
CA ASP A 2 -15.44 2.86 -5.02
C ASP A 2 -14.34 3.35 -4.06
N TYR A 3 -13.08 3.03 -4.37
CA TYR A 3 -11.93 3.42 -3.56
C TYR A 3 -11.51 4.85 -3.89
N LYS A 4 -11.39 5.66 -2.84
CA LYS A 4 -11.11 7.09 -2.92
C LYS A 4 -9.76 7.39 -2.26
N PRO A 5 -9.14 8.53 -2.58
CA PRO A 5 -7.93 8.96 -1.90
C PRO A 5 -8.11 9.01 -0.38
N ILE A 6 -7.13 8.51 0.35
CA ILE A 6 -7.02 8.56 1.80
C ILE A 6 -6.28 9.86 2.16
N VAL A 7 -6.86 10.65 3.05
CA VAL A 7 -6.20 11.86 3.58
C VAL A 7 -5.07 11.44 4.52
N PHE A 8 -3.88 11.98 4.30
CA PHE A 8 -2.74 11.83 5.22
C PHE A 8 -2.39 13.20 5.81
N ASP A 9 -2.72 13.40 7.08
CA ASP A 9 -2.47 14.62 7.85
C ASP A 9 -1.79 14.29 9.19
N LYS A 10 -1.34 15.33 9.91
CA LYS A 10 -0.59 15.16 11.16
C LYS A 10 -1.47 14.63 12.30
N GLU A 11 -2.77 14.83 12.18
CA GLU A 11 -3.80 14.33 13.10
C GLU A 11 -4.17 12.87 12.80
N TYR A 12 -3.63 12.28 11.74
CA TYR A 12 -3.95 10.94 11.26
C TYR A 12 -5.46 10.72 11.13
N SER A 13 -6.17 11.73 10.63
CA SER A 13 -7.63 11.81 10.69
C SER A 13 -8.36 10.68 9.98
N ALA A 14 -7.73 10.06 8.97
CA ALA A 14 -8.27 8.95 8.20
C ALA A 14 -8.06 7.56 8.83
N PHE A 15 -7.30 7.46 9.93
CA PHE A 15 -6.90 6.19 10.53
C PHE A 15 -7.56 5.96 11.89
N GLU A 16 -7.76 4.69 12.25
CA GLU A 16 -8.36 4.24 13.50
C GLU A 16 -7.42 3.26 14.19
N TYR A 17 -6.66 3.77 15.17
CA TYR A 17 -5.70 2.99 15.92
C TYR A 17 -6.34 2.31 17.13
N GLY A 18 -6.13 1.01 17.29
CA GLY A 18 -6.52 0.27 18.47
C GLY A 18 -5.60 0.57 19.67
N PRO A 19 -6.08 0.32 20.91
CA PRO A 19 -5.28 0.50 22.12
C PRO A 19 -4.02 -0.38 22.16
N ASP A 20 -3.97 -1.46 21.36
CA ASP A 20 -2.86 -2.41 21.28
C ASP A 20 -2.10 -2.35 19.94
N ASP A 21 -2.33 -1.34 19.10
CA ASP A 21 -1.62 -1.19 17.82
C ASP A 21 -0.29 -0.44 18.03
N TRP A 22 0.71 -1.15 18.55
CA TRP A 22 2.07 -0.60 18.77
C TRP A 22 2.81 -0.30 17.46
N ASP A 23 2.47 -1.01 16.39
CA ASP A 23 2.98 -0.78 15.03
C ASP A 23 1.81 -0.88 14.04
N PRO A 24 1.01 0.19 13.92
CA PRO A 24 -0.23 0.14 13.16
C PRO A 24 -0.01 0.06 11.65
N PHE A 25 1.20 0.37 11.18
CA PHE A 25 1.59 0.36 9.78
C PHE A 25 2.80 -0.53 9.57
N ALA A 26 2.53 -1.83 9.49
CA ALA A 26 3.53 -2.78 9.07
C ALA A 26 3.72 -2.69 7.55
N THR A 27 4.96 -2.51 7.10
CA THR A 27 5.32 -2.59 5.67
C THR A 27 6.29 -3.75 5.42
N THR A 28 6.19 -4.37 4.25
CA THR A 28 7.16 -5.37 3.80
C THR A 28 7.52 -5.11 2.34
N LEU A 29 8.80 -4.92 2.09
CA LEU A 29 9.37 -4.76 0.77
C LEU A 29 10.17 -6.01 0.40
N VAL A 30 9.87 -6.60 -0.76
CA VAL A 30 10.56 -7.76 -1.31
C VAL A 30 11.03 -7.44 -2.72
N PHE A 31 12.33 -7.57 -2.95
CA PHE A 31 12.93 -7.59 -4.28
C PHE A 31 13.39 -9.02 -4.59
N ASP A 32 12.69 -9.68 -5.49
CA ASP A 32 13.05 -11.00 -6.01
C ASP A 32 13.39 -10.85 -7.50
N ASP A 33 14.65 -11.10 -7.88
CA ASP A 33 15.12 -10.99 -9.26
C ASP A 33 14.81 -12.25 -10.09
N ASN A 34 14.26 -13.30 -9.47
CA ASN A 34 13.76 -14.47 -10.18
C ASN A 34 12.50 -14.13 -11.01
N ASN A 35 12.28 -14.90 -12.08
CA ASN A 35 11.07 -14.85 -12.91
C ASN A 35 10.64 -13.44 -13.38
N TRP A 36 11.55 -12.68 -13.99
CA TRP A 36 11.26 -11.33 -14.52
C TRP A 36 11.08 -10.25 -13.43
N MET A 37 11.90 -10.30 -12.37
CA MET A 37 11.99 -9.22 -11.37
C MET A 37 10.66 -8.97 -10.65
N HIS A 38 10.26 -9.92 -9.80
CA HIS A 38 9.06 -9.81 -8.96
C HIS A 38 9.29 -8.93 -7.74
N TYR A 39 8.78 -7.70 -7.79
CA TYR A 39 8.95 -6.71 -6.74
C TYR A 39 7.62 -6.42 -6.07
N LYS A 40 7.59 -6.53 -4.74
CA LYS A 40 6.36 -6.42 -3.95
C LYS A 40 6.54 -5.47 -2.78
N LEU A 41 5.61 -4.53 -2.63
CA LEU A 41 5.46 -3.70 -1.45
C LEU A 41 4.10 -3.96 -0.83
N THR A 42 4.09 -4.47 0.40
CA THR A 42 2.87 -4.76 1.17
C THR A 42 2.77 -3.78 2.33
N ALA A 43 1.55 -3.34 2.65
CA ALA A 43 1.30 -2.51 3.83
C ALA A 43 -0.09 -2.75 4.43
N ASP A 44 -0.19 -2.77 5.76
CA ASP A 44 -1.47 -2.79 6.47
C ASP A 44 -1.86 -1.38 6.90
N LEU A 45 -3.11 -0.98 6.65
CA LEU A 45 -3.64 0.34 6.97
C LEU A 45 -4.93 0.19 7.78
N PRO A 46 -4.99 0.72 9.01
CA PRO A 46 -6.19 0.74 9.82
C PRO A 46 -7.04 1.97 9.45
N THR A 47 -7.76 1.91 8.35
CA THR A 47 -8.54 3.07 7.86
C THR A 47 -9.91 3.15 8.51
N LYS A 48 -10.40 4.36 8.81
CA LYS A 48 -11.79 4.57 9.29
C LYS A 48 -12.83 4.20 8.24
N VAL A 49 -12.56 4.52 6.97
CA VAL A 49 -13.54 4.39 5.88
C VAL A 49 -13.67 2.96 5.39
N TYR A 50 -12.57 2.22 5.33
CA TYR A 50 -12.54 0.86 4.76
C TYR A 50 -12.31 -0.23 5.81
N GLY A 51 -12.13 0.13 7.07
CA GLY A 51 -11.61 -0.75 8.11
C GLY A 51 -10.12 -1.04 7.91
N LYS A 52 -9.63 -2.10 8.55
CA LYS A 52 -8.26 -2.58 8.36
C LYS A 52 -8.12 -3.21 6.97
N ILE A 53 -7.26 -2.64 6.13
CA ILE A 53 -6.99 -3.13 4.78
C ILE A 53 -5.52 -3.48 4.64
N ARG A 54 -5.22 -4.45 3.78
CA ARG A 54 -3.87 -4.74 3.28
C ARG A 54 -3.76 -4.30 1.84
N LEU A 55 -2.77 -3.48 1.56
CA LEU A 55 -2.35 -3.10 0.22
C LEU A 55 -1.20 -4.01 -0.21
N LYS A 56 -1.22 -4.47 -1.46
CA LYS A 56 -0.08 -5.13 -2.11
C LYS A 56 0.15 -4.50 -3.48
N PHE A 57 1.26 -3.79 -3.64
CA PHE A 57 1.74 -3.30 -4.94
C PHE A 57 2.72 -4.32 -5.51
N GLU A 58 2.54 -4.74 -6.76
CA GLU A 58 3.35 -5.76 -7.40
C GLU A 58 3.76 -5.37 -8.82
N TYR A 59 5.05 -5.49 -9.09
CA TYR A 59 5.67 -5.43 -10.42
C TYR A 59 6.24 -6.81 -10.77
N CYS A 60 6.05 -7.25 -12.02
CA CYS A 60 6.48 -8.57 -12.52
C CYS A 60 7.09 -8.50 -13.94
N GLY A 61 7.93 -7.50 -14.19
CA GLY A 61 8.67 -7.43 -15.47
C GLY A 61 7.84 -6.99 -16.68
N SER A 62 6.66 -6.40 -16.45
CA SER A 62 5.72 -5.95 -17.47
C SER A 62 5.61 -4.41 -17.50
N GLU A 63 4.98 -3.86 -18.54
CA GLU A 63 4.65 -2.42 -18.62
C GLU A 63 3.58 -1.99 -17.60
N THR A 64 2.82 -2.96 -17.07
CA THR A 64 1.78 -2.75 -16.05
C THR A 64 2.10 -3.46 -14.74
N CYS A 65 1.54 -2.91 -13.66
CA CYS A 65 1.66 -3.36 -12.28
C CYS A 65 0.27 -3.59 -11.69
N HIS A 66 0.22 -4.26 -10.53
CA HIS A 66 -1.03 -4.51 -9.83
C HIS A 66 -1.02 -3.92 -8.42
N MET A 67 -2.14 -3.32 -8.02
CA MET A 67 -2.43 -2.98 -6.63
C MET A 67 -3.61 -3.81 -6.18
N GLU A 68 -3.39 -4.69 -5.20
CA GLU A 68 -4.44 -5.44 -4.54
C GLU A 68 -4.82 -4.77 -3.23
N ILE A 69 -6.11 -4.62 -2.98
CA ILE A 69 -6.67 -4.16 -1.71
C ILE A 69 -7.46 -5.31 -1.10
N THR A 70 -7.03 -5.73 0.08
CA THR A 70 -7.65 -6.83 0.82
C THR A 70 -8.23 -6.31 2.13
N LYS A 71 -9.51 -6.57 2.41
CA LYS A 71 -10.08 -6.28 3.75
C LYS A 71 -9.71 -7.37 4.74
N LEU A 72 -9.09 -6.98 5.85
CA LEU A 72 -8.71 -7.86 6.95
C LEU A 72 -9.85 -7.91 7.99
N GLN A 73 -10.17 -9.09 8.51
CA GLN A 73 -11.14 -9.21 9.60
C GLN A 73 -10.45 -9.20 10.98
N PRO A 74 -11.13 -8.69 12.04
CA PRO A 74 -10.57 -8.69 13.39
C PRO A 74 -10.37 -10.09 14.00
N ILE A 75 -11.17 -11.08 13.58
CA ILE A 75 -11.24 -12.40 14.23
C ILE A 75 -10.40 -13.46 13.49
N TYR A 76 -10.23 -13.28 12.18
CA TYR A 76 -9.43 -14.15 11.34
C TYR A 76 -8.54 -13.26 10.49
N ASN A 77 -7.24 -13.53 10.46
CA ASN A 77 -6.31 -12.93 9.49
C ASN A 77 -6.63 -13.32 8.02
N ASP A 78 -7.85 -13.80 7.76
CA ASP A 78 -8.33 -14.26 6.47
C ASP A 78 -9.00 -13.10 5.71
N ALA A 79 -8.53 -12.95 4.47
CA ALA A 79 -9.03 -12.03 3.47
C ALA A 79 -10.45 -12.39 3.03
N ARG A 80 -11.41 -11.45 3.08
CA ARG A 80 -12.79 -11.71 2.60
C ARG A 80 -13.10 -11.08 1.25
N TYR A 81 -12.46 -9.94 0.95
CA TYR A 81 -12.75 -9.12 -0.22
C TYR A 81 -11.44 -8.65 -0.82
N ILE A 82 -11.31 -8.84 -2.13
CA ILE A 82 -10.11 -8.45 -2.89
C ILE A 82 -10.56 -7.59 -4.06
N THR A 83 -9.97 -6.41 -4.16
CA THR A 83 -10.11 -5.51 -5.31
C THR A 83 -8.73 -5.34 -5.93
N VAL A 84 -8.64 -5.44 -7.26
CA VAL A 84 -7.38 -5.39 -8.01
C VAL A 84 -7.41 -4.28 -9.03
N PHE A 85 -6.43 -3.39 -8.96
CA PHE A 85 -6.18 -2.33 -9.92
C PHE A 85 -4.95 -2.66 -10.77
N GLU A 86 -5.03 -2.40 -12.07
CA GLU A 86 -3.88 -2.33 -12.98
C GLU A 86 -3.44 -0.89 -13.12
N PHE A 87 -2.13 -0.62 -13.06
CA PHE A 87 -1.56 0.72 -13.23
C PHE A 87 -0.18 0.65 -13.90
N SER A 88 0.38 1.80 -14.31
CA SER A 88 1.63 1.84 -15.06
C SER A 88 2.89 1.52 -14.23
N ALA A 89 3.85 0.82 -14.86
CA ALA A 89 5.14 0.52 -14.24
C ALA A 89 5.96 1.79 -13.89
N GLU A 90 5.78 2.88 -14.63
CA GLU A 90 6.41 4.17 -14.30
C GLU A 90 5.92 4.73 -12.96
N LEU A 91 4.62 4.55 -12.65
CA LEU A 91 4.07 4.94 -11.37
C LEU A 91 4.65 4.07 -10.25
N PHE A 92 4.78 2.75 -10.48
CA PHE A 92 5.43 1.85 -9.52
C PHE A 92 6.86 2.29 -9.23
N LYS A 93 7.67 2.47 -10.28
CA LYS A 93 9.06 2.88 -10.19
C LYS A 93 9.23 4.19 -9.42
N LYS A 94 8.40 5.19 -9.72
CA LYS A 94 8.43 6.50 -9.03
C LYS A 94 8.20 6.35 -7.53
N HIS A 95 7.23 5.53 -7.12
CA HIS A 95 6.86 5.42 -5.71
C HIS A 95 7.77 4.47 -4.94
N ILE A 96 8.25 3.37 -5.55
CA ILE A 96 9.18 2.44 -4.89
C ILE A 96 10.54 3.07 -4.63
N ILE A 97 11.05 3.89 -5.55
CA ILE A 97 12.30 4.65 -5.35
C ILE A 97 12.15 5.60 -4.16
N LYS A 98 11.07 6.39 -4.12
CA LYS A 98 10.81 7.31 -3.01
C LYS A 98 10.68 6.59 -1.66
N PHE A 99 9.99 5.46 -1.65
CA PHE A 99 9.86 4.63 -0.45
C PHE A 99 11.24 4.19 0.06
N MET A 100 12.10 3.67 -0.82
CA MET A 100 13.44 3.24 -0.46
C MET A 100 14.35 4.40 -0.05
N GLU A 101 14.33 5.52 -0.77
CA GLU A 101 15.10 6.72 -0.42
C GLU A 101 14.74 7.19 0.99
N ARG A 102 13.44 7.24 1.31
CA ARG A 102 12.99 7.65 2.65
C ARG A 102 13.39 6.62 3.70
N HIS A 103 13.15 5.33 3.45
CA HIS A 103 13.51 4.25 4.35
C HIS A 103 15.01 4.28 4.72
N ILE A 104 15.90 4.45 3.73
CA ILE A 104 17.35 4.54 3.96
C ILE A 104 17.69 5.82 4.74
N SER A 105 17.09 6.97 4.37
CA SER A 105 17.36 8.23 5.07
C SER A 105 16.96 8.23 6.54
N SER A 106 15.97 7.42 6.91
CA SER A 106 15.49 7.31 8.28
C SER A 106 16.35 6.43 9.18
N TRP A 107 17.40 5.79 8.67
CA TRP A 107 18.33 5.02 9.51
C TRP A 107 19.12 5.88 10.50
N ASP A 108 19.25 7.18 10.21
CA ASP A 108 19.93 8.15 11.07
C ASP A 108 18.94 8.99 11.90
N GLU A 109 17.63 8.71 11.84
CA GLU A 109 16.58 9.45 12.56
C GLU A 109 16.32 8.89 13.97
N GLU A 110 15.76 9.71 14.87
CA GLU A 110 15.42 9.31 16.24
C GLU A 110 14.33 8.22 16.30
N TYR A 111 13.44 8.21 15.30
CA TYR A 111 12.31 7.29 15.22
C TYR A 111 12.45 6.37 14.02
N ALA A 112 11.99 5.12 14.17
CA ALA A 112 11.96 4.15 13.10
C ALA A 112 11.07 4.59 11.94
N PHE A 113 11.46 4.21 10.72
CA PHE A 113 10.66 4.47 9.53
C PHE A 113 9.35 3.67 9.55
N SER A 114 8.21 4.36 9.42
CA SER A 114 6.88 3.75 9.37
C SER A 114 6.32 3.57 7.95
N GLY A 115 6.84 4.31 6.97
CA GLY A 115 6.40 4.26 5.56
C GLY A 115 4.97 4.72 5.28
N GLU A 116 4.24 5.19 6.30
CA GLU A 116 2.82 5.55 6.24
C GLU A 116 2.54 6.55 5.13
N LYS A 117 3.31 7.64 5.11
CA LYS A 117 3.17 8.73 4.15
C LYS A 117 3.42 8.25 2.73
N GLU A 118 4.46 7.44 2.53
CA GLU A 118 4.88 6.93 1.24
C GLU A 118 3.87 5.92 0.69
N ILE A 119 3.34 5.04 1.53
CA ILE A 119 2.30 4.06 1.19
C ILE A 119 0.99 4.76 0.82
N VAL A 120 0.53 5.71 1.64
CA VAL A 120 -0.72 6.43 1.36
C VAL A 120 -0.58 7.26 0.09
N ALA A 121 0.57 7.89 -0.13
CA ALA A 121 0.85 8.60 -1.38
C ALA A 121 0.84 7.67 -2.59
N PHE A 122 1.37 6.44 -2.48
CA PHE A 122 1.36 5.47 -3.57
C PHE A 122 -0.06 4.97 -3.86
N TYR A 123 -0.81 4.57 -2.84
CA TYR A 123 -2.23 4.21 -2.96
C TYR A 123 -3.04 5.32 -3.64
N ASN A 124 -2.92 6.56 -3.16
CA ASN A 124 -3.63 7.71 -3.70
C ASN A 124 -3.27 7.95 -5.17
N ALA A 125 -1.99 7.81 -5.52
CA ALA A 125 -1.54 7.97 -6.89
C ALA A 125 -2.14 6.90 -7.81
N VAL A 126 -2.24 5.63 -7.36
CA VAL A 126 -2.88 4.57 -8.14
C VAL A 126 -4.37 4.86 -8.34
N VAL A 127 -5.13 5.16 -7.28
CA VAL A 127 -6.60 5.35 -7.40
C VAL A 127 -7.02 6.64 -8.11
N THR A 128 -6.09 7.57 -8.35
CA THR A 128 -6.36 8.83 -9.06
C THR A 128 -5.71 8.91 -10.44
N ALA A 129 -4.81 7.99 -10.80
CA ALA A 129 -4.17 8.00 -12.09
C ALA A 129 -5.20 7.71 -13.21
N PRO A 130 -5.19 8.49 -14.31
CA PRO A 130 -6.21 8.40 -15.36
C PRO A 130 -6.13 7.10 -16.17
N ASP A 131 -4.98 6.44 -16.16
CA ASP A 131 -4.68 5.18 -16.85
C ASP A 131 -4.90 3.94 -15.96
N THR A 132 -5.23 4.13 -14.68
CA THR A 132 -5.54 3.01 -13.77
C THR A 132 -6.85 2.34 -14.15
N LYS A 133 -6.86 1.01 -14.18
CA LYS A 133 -8.04 0.20 -14.48
C LYS A 133 -8.41 -0.69 -13.31
N LEU A 134 -9.69 -0.74 -12.97
CA LEU A 134 -10.22 -1.78 -12.10
C LEU A 134 -10.27 -3.10 -12.88
N LEU A 135 -9.45 -4.09 -12.51
CA LEU A 135 -9.44 -5.39 -13.16
C LEU A 135 -10.44 -6.36 -12.56
N ARG A 136 -10.53 -6.38 -11.22
CA ARG A 136 -11.35 -7.34 -10.46
C ARG A 136 -11.86 -6.69 -9.20
N ASP A 137 -13.10 -7.01 -8.86
CA ASP A 137 -13.73 -6.61 -7.61
C ASP A 137 -14.56 -7.78 -7.09
N TRP A 138 -14.02 -8.49 -6.10
CA TRP A 138 -14.72 -9.56 -5.40
C TRP A 138 -15.28 -9.06 -4.06
N ALA A 139 -15.66 -7.78 -4.01
CA ALA A 139 -16.23 -7.07 -2.86
C ALA A 139 -17.67 -7.50 -2.52
#